data_AF-N1ZEB9-F1
#
_entry.id   AF-N1ZEB9-F1
#
_cell.length_a   1.000
_cell.length_b   1.000
_cell.length_c   1.000
_cell.angle_alpha   90.00
_cell.angle_beta   90.00
_cell.angle_gamma   90.00
#
_symmetry.space_group_name_H-M   'P 1'
#
loop_
_entity.id
_entity.type
_entity.pdbx_description
1 polymer ?
#
loop_
_entity_poly.entity_id
_entity_poly.type
_entity_poly.pdbx_seq_one_letter_code
_entity_poly.pdbx_strand_id
1 'polypeptide(L)'
;MKKSYLYNSMIERIKQKRKEKGYTQEKMAELLNISYSNYSKIENAIVTPTLERLIDISQILEVSLDYLVYGQQNNDEVKYYSSNRQKEAIVSLIKNCDKENLQYIIHFLEKIYSLL
;
A
#
# COMPACT_ATOMS: atom_id res chain seq x y z
N MET A 1 1.44 -26.51 14.16
CA MET A 1 1.49 -26.67 12.69
C MET A 1 0.89 -25.49 11.90
N LYS A 2 -0.38 -25.07 12.12
CA LYS A 2 -1.03 -23.99 11.34
C LYS A 2 -0.28 -22.63 11.33
N LYS A 3 0.30 -22.20 12.45
CA LYS A 3 1.00 -20.90 12.56
C LYS A 3 2.24 -20.79 11.67
N SER A 4 3.00 -21.88 11.52
CA SER A 4 4.20 -21.93 10.67
C SER A 4 3.85 -21.86 9.18
N TYR A 5 2.78 -22.54 8.75
CA TYR A 5 2.32 -22.48 7.36
C TYR A 5 1.87 -21.08 6.95
N LEU A 6 1.04 -20.42 7.77
CA LEU A 6 0.56 -19.07 7.49
C LEU A 6 1.71 -18.07 7.38
N TYR A 7 2.69 -18.19 8.27
CA TYR A 7 3.88 -17.34 8.29
C TYR A 7 4.73 -17.50 7.02
N ASN A 8 5.05 -18.73 6.62
CA ASN A 8 5.83 -18.97 5.40
C ASN A 8 5.10 -18.44 4.16
N SER A 9 3.79 -18.65 4.06
CA SER A 9 2.98 -18.13 2.95
C SER A 9 2.97 -16.59 2.92
N MET A 10 2.99 -15.91 4.08
CA MET A 10 3.10 -14.46 4.15
C MET A 10 4.48 -13.98 3.65
N ILE A 11 5.56 -14.65 4.06
CA ILE A 11 6.91 -14.29 3.60
C ILE A 11 7.05 -14.47 2.08
N GLU A 12 6.51 -15.55 1.51
CA GLU A 12 6.51 -15.74 0.06
C GLU A 12 5.72 -14.66 -0.68
N ARG A 13 4.57 -14.21 -0.13
CA ARG A 13 3.82 -13.09 -0.70
C ARG A 13 4.59 -11.78 -0.67
N ILE A 14 5.28 -11.47 0.43
CA ILE A 14 6.15 -10.29 0.54
C ILE A 14 7.21 -10.33 -0.56
N LYS A 15 7.90 -11.47 -0.69
CA LYS A 15 8.94 -11.69 -1.70
C LYS A 15 8.41 -11.54 -3.12
N GLN A 16 7.24 -12.13 -3.40
CA GLN A 16 6.59 -12.04 -4.70
C GLN A 16 6.25 -10.58 -5.03
N LYS A 17 5.56 -9.87 -4.13
CA LYS A 17 5.15 -8.48 -4.35
C LYS A 17 6.33 -7.53 -4.48
N ARG A 18 7.40 -7.74 -3.71
CA ARG A 18 8.66 -7.01 -3.88
C ARG A 18 9.21 -7.15 -5.29
N LYS A 19 9.24 -8.38 -5.82
CA LYS A 19 9.72 -8.66 -7.18
C LYS A 19 8.80 -8.05 -8.25
N GLU A 20 7.47 -8.09 -8.05
CA GLU A 20 6.51 -7.43 -8.96
C GLU A 20 6.71 -5.91 -9.02
N LYS A 21 7.10 -5.28 -7.91
CA LYS A 21 7.50 -3.87 -7.85
C LYS A 21 8.89 -3.58 -8.44
N GLY A 22 9.65 -4.61 -8.83
CA GLY A 22 11.02 -4.47 -9.35
C GLY A 22 12.06 -4.12 -8.30
N TYR A 23 11.76 -4.26 -7.00
CA TYR A 23 12.69 -3.92 -5.93
C TYR A 23 13.67 -5.06 -5.67
N THR A 24 14.96 -4.75 -5.48
CA THR A 24 15.92 -5.71 -4.91
C THR A 24 15.73 -5.83 -3.39
N GLN A 25 16.39 -6.80 -2.73
CA GLN A 25 16.36 -6.88 -1.27
C GLN A 25 17.01 -5.64 -0.63
N GLU A 26 18.08 -5.12 -1.24
CA GLU A 26 18.74 -3.87 -0.85
C GLU A 26 17.77 -2.68 -0.97
N LYS A 27 17.04 -2.58 -2.09
CA LYS A 27 16.08 -1.49 -2.27
C LYS A 27 14.95 -1.55 -1.25
N MET A 28 14.45 -2.75 -0.95
CA MET A 28 13.41 -2.91 0.05
C MET A 28 13.91 -2.58 1.47
N ALA A 29 15.15 -2.96 1.80
CA ALA A 29 15.77 -2.59 3.07
C ALA A 29 15.93 -1.07 3.23
N GLU A 30 16.34 -0.39 2.15
CA GLU A 30 16.43 1.08 2.08
C GLU A 30 15.06 1.74 2.32
N LEU A 31 14.02 1.28 1.61
CA LEU A 31 12.65 1.80 1.76
C LEU A 31 12.08 1.60 3.18
N LEU A 32 12.47 0.49 3.84
CA LEU A 32 12.07 0.18 5.21
C LEU A 32 12.95 0.87 6.27
N ASN A 33 14.01 1.56 5.87
CA ASN A 33 15.03 2.12 6.74
C ASN A 33 15.61 1.09 7.73
N ILE A 34 16.00 -0.08 7.20
CA ILE A 34 16.66 -1.15 7.97
C ILE A 34 17.91 -1.65 7.23
N SER A 35 18.77 -2.37 7.95
CA SER A 35 19.92 -3.00 7.31
C SER A 35 19.48 -4.09 6.33
N TYR A 36 20.24 -4.25 5.25
CA TYR A 36 20.07 -5.35 4.29
C TYR A 36 20.01 -6.72 5.00
N SER A 37 20.91 -6.95 5.97
CA SER A 37 20.94 -8.20 6.74
C SER A 37 19.63 -8.45 7.50
N ASN A 38 19.03 -7.41 8.07
CA ASN A 38 17.74 -7.53 8.76
C ASN A 38 16.63 -7.89 7.78
N TYR A 39 16.52 -7.17 6.65
CA TYR A 39 15.54 -7.50 5.62
C TYR A 39 15.71 -8.92 5.05
N SER A 40 16.96 -9.32 4.79
CA SER A 40 17.27 -10.66 4.30
C SER A 40 16.83 -11.75 5.29
N LYS A 41 16.99 -11.53 6.60
CA LYS A 41 16.48 -12.46 7.63
C LYS A 41 14.95 -12.51 7.65
N ILE A 42 14.27 -11.39 7.44
CA ILE A 42 12.80 -11.34 7.31
C ILE A 42 12.36 -12.15 6.09
N GLU A 43 12.90 -11.86 4.92
CA GLU A 43 12.48 -12.51 3.66
C GLU A 43 12.85 -14.00 3.60
N ASN A 44 13.84 -14.44 4.37
CA ASN A 44 14.18 -15.86 4.51
C ASN A 44 13.46 -16.55 5.69
N ALA A 45 12.43 -15.91 6.25
CA ALA A 45 11.64 -16.42 7.37
C ALA A 45 12.44 -16.72 8.67
N ILE A 46 13.67 -16.21 8.78
CA ILE A 46 14.56 -16.37 9.94
C ILE A 46 14.09 -15.48 11.09
N VAL A 47 13.62 -14.27 10.78
CA VAL A 47 13.12 -13.30 11.76
C VAL A 47 11.70 -12.92 11.41
N THR A 48 10.81 -13.02 12.39
CA THR A 48 9.42 -12.56 12.25
C THR A 48 9.37 -11.04 12.31
N PRO A 49 8.82 -10.35 11.29
CA PRO A 49 8.62 -8.91 11.35
C PRO A 49 7.60 -8.55 12.43
N THR A 50 7.79 -7.38 13.06
CA THR A 50 6.79 -6.81 13.98
C THR A 50 5.53 -6.39 13.22
N LEU A 51 4.43 -6.14 13.94
CA LEU A 51 3.21 -5.62 13.33
C LEU A 51 3.47 -4.28 12.61
N GLU A 52 4.19 -3.37 13.25
CA GLU A 52 4.59 -2.08 12.65
C GLU A 52 5.37 -2.31 11.35
N ARG A 53 6.32 -3.26 11.35
CA ARG A 53 7.07 -3.60 10.14
C ARG A 53 6.20 -4.19 9.04
N LEU A 54 5.19 -4.99 9.39
CA LEU A 54 4.24 -5.52 8.41
C LEU A 54 3.38 -4.42 7.79
N ILE A 55 3.01 -3.40 8.56
CA ILE A 55 2.28 -2.21 8.07
C ILE A 55 3.17 -1.43 7.08
N ASP A 56 4.43 -1.17 7.42
CA ASP A 56 5.36 -0.49 6.50
C ASP A 56 5.50 -1.28 5.19
N ILE A 57 5.69 -2.60 5.28
CA ILE A 57 5.80 -3.49 4.13
C ILE A 57 4.53 -3.42 3.28
N SER A 58 3.33 -3.43 3.89
CA SER A 58 2.07 -3.37 3.16
C SER A 58 1.91 -2.04 2.40
N GLN A 59 2.34 -0.92 3.01
CA GLN A 59 2.32 0.39 2.39
C GLN A 59 3.29 0.50 1.20
N ILE A 60 4.54 0.02 1.36
CA ILE A 60 5.56 0.03 0.30
C ILE A 60 5.14 -0.85 -0.88
N LEU A 61 4.55 -2.01 -0.59
CA LEU A 61 4.10 -2.95 -1.61
C LEU A 61 2.72 -2.64 -2.18
N GLU A 62 2.04 -1.61 -1.64
CA GLU A 62 0.69 -1.17 -2.01
C GLU A 62 -0.35 -2.30 -1.97
N VAL A 63 -0.34 -3.06 -0.87
CA VAL A 63 -1.28 -4.15 -0.59
C VAL A 63 -1.91 -3.99 0.80
N SER A 64 -3.07 -4.60 1.03
CA SER A 64 -3.64 -4.65 2.38
C SER A 64 -2.85 -5.61 3.28
N LEU A 65 -2.89 -5.36 4.58
CA LEU A 65 -2.30 -6.28 5.57
C LEU A 65 -2.99 -7.64 5.52
N ASP A 66 -4.31 -7.67 5.32
CA ASP A 66 -5.10 -8.88 5.11
C ASP A 66 -4.60 -9.71 3.93
N TYR A 67 -4.29 -9.07 2.80
CA TYR A 67 -3.68 -9.76 1.66
C TYR A 67 -2.32 -10.35 2.03
N LEU A 68 -1.46 -9.59 2.72
CA LEU A 68 -0.15 -10.09 3.15
C LEU A 68 -0.30 -11.31 4.08
N VAL A 69 -1.22 -11.29 5.02
CA VAL A 69 -1.36 -12.34 6.06
C VAL A 69 -2.17 -13.54 5.58
N TYR A 70 -3.31 -13.32 4.90
CA TYR A 70 -4.25 -14.38 4.53
C TYR A 70 -4.18 -14.77 3.06
N GLY A 71 -3.59 -13.93 2.20
CA GLY A 71 -3.53 -14.15 0.75
C GLY A 71 -4.88 -13.97 0.05
N GLN A 72 -5.89 -13.45 0.75
CA GLN A 72 -7.19 -13.14 0.16
C GLN A 72 -7.09 -11.78 -0.53
N GLN A 73 -7.29 -11.78 -1.84
CA GLN A 73 -7.29 -10.58 -2.65
C GLN A 73 -8.74 -10.09 -2.75
N ASN A 74 -9.20 -9.32 -1.77
CA ASN A 74 -10.43 -8.56 -1.94
C ASN A 74 -10.11 -7.45 -2.96
N ASN A 75 -10.45 -7.67 -4.23
CA ASN A 75 -10.28 -6.68 -5.30
C ASN A 75 -10.98 -5.34 -4.97
N ASP A 76 -11.97 -5.37 -4.09
CA ASP A 76 -12.68 -4.19 -3.60
C ASP A 76 -11.86 -3.37 -2.60
N GLU A 77 -10.94 -3.98 -1.83
CA GLU A 77 -10.13 -3.27 -0.83
C GLU A 77 -9.01 -2.46 -1.48
N VAL A 78 -8.31 -3.00 -2.48
CA VAL A 78 -7.28 -2.25 -3.23
C VAL A 78 -7.89 -1.03 -3.92
N LYS A 79 -9.12 -1.18 -4.44
CA LYS A 79 -9.91 -0.09 -5.02
C LYS A 79 -10.36 0.91 -3.94
N TYR A 80 -10.76 0.43 -2.76
CA TYR A 80 -11.12 1.26 -1.61
C TYR A 80 -9.94 2.11 -1.09
N TYR A 81 -8.76 1.52 -0.85
CA TYR A 81 -7.57 2.26 -0.41
C TYR A 81 -7.06 3.24 -1.46
N SER A 82 -7.01 2.83 -2.73
CA SER A 82 -6.61 3.72 -3.84
C SER A 82 -7.59 4.87 -4.04
N SER A 83 -8.90 4.62 -3.91
CA SER A 83 -9.94 5.65 -4.00
C SER A 83 -9.94 6.59 -2.80
N ASN A 84 -9.66 6.10 -1.59
CA ASN A 84 -9.56 6.96 -0.41
C ASN A 84 -8.34 7.87 -0.47
N ARG A 85 -7.18 7.38 -0.92
CA ARG A 85 -6.00 8.23 -1.15
C ARG A 85 -6.29 9.34 -2.16
N GLN A 86 -7.01 9.02 -3.25
CA GLN A 86 -7.42 10.01 -4.24
C GLN A 86 -8.44 11.02 -3.68
N LYS A 87 -9.42 10.56 -2.89
CA LYS A 87 -10.38 11.44 -2.20
C LYS A 87 -9.69 12.37 -1.21
N GLU A 88 -8.77 11.86 -0.40
CA GLU A 88 -7.98 12.66 0.55
C GLU A 88 -7.13 13.71 -0.15
N ALA A 89 -6.50 13.35 -1.28
CA ALA A 89 -5.76 14.29 -2.12
C ALA A 89 -6.67 15.38 -2.71
N ILE A 90 -7.86 15.03 -3.20
CA ILE A 90 -8.82 16.02 -3.71
C ILE A 90 -9.29 16.96 -2.59
N VAL A 91 -9.61 16.41 -1.41
CA VAL A 91 -10.04 17.20 -0.25
C VAL A 91 -8.95 18.18 0.19
N SER A 92 -7.68 17.76 0.20
CA SER A 92 -6.57 18.64 0.58
C SER A 92 -6.33 19.75 -0.45
N LEU A 93 -6.45 19.45 -1.75
CA LEU A 93 -6.35 20.45 -2.82
C LEU A 93 -7.48 21.48 -2.73
N ILE A 94 -8.72 21.04 -2.50
CA ILE A 94 -9.89 21.93 -2.37
C ILE A 94 -9.76 22.85 -1.15
N LYS A 95 -9.30 22.33 -0.01
CA LYS A 95 -9.13 23.12 1.23
C LYS A 95 -8.14 24.28 1.08
N ASN A 96 -7.13 24.11 0.23
CA ASN A 96 -6.07 25.09 0.02
C ASN A 96 -6.30 25.96 -1.24
N CYS A 97 -7.45 25.80 -1.89
CA CYS A 97 -7.78 26.49 -3.12
C CYS A 97 -8.32 27.90 -2.82
N ASP A 98 -7.95 28.89 -3.63
CA ASP A 98 -8.60 30.20 -3.58
C ASP A 98 -10.03 30.15 -4.10
N LYS A 99 -10.79 31.23 -3.86
CA LYS A 99 -12.22 31.29 -4.20
C LYS A 99 -12.49 31.19 -5.70
N GLU A 100 -11.61 31.73 -6.53
CA GLU A 100 -11.78 31.78 -7.98
C GLU A 100 -11.56 30.39 -8.59
N ASN A 101 -10.46 29.74 -8.23
CA ASN A 101 -10.15 28.37 -8.63
C ASN A 101 -11.20 27.38 -8.09
N LEU A 102 -11.72 27.59 -6.88
CA LEU A 102 -12.82 26.78 -6.34
C LEU A 102 -14.09 26.89 -7.20
N GLN A 103 -14.44 28.08 -7.68
CA GLN A 103 -15.58 28.28 -8.58
C GLN A 103 -15.40 27.55 -9.91
N TYR A 104 -14.21 27.60 -10.50
CA TYR A 104 -13.92 26.84 -11.73
C TYR A 104 -14.06 25.33 -11.53
N ILE A 105 -13.58 24.81 -10.39
CA ILE A 105 -13.70 23.40 -10.04
C ILE A 105 -15.18 23.00 -9.90
N ILE A 106 -15.97 23.79 -9.17
CA ILE A 106 -17.41 23.53 -8.99
C ILE A 106 -18.10 23.49 -10.36
N HIS A 107 -17.89 24.51 -11.19
CA HIS A 107 -18.51 24.59 -12.51
C HIS A 107 -18.13 23.40 -13.41
N PHE A 108 -16.87 22.98 -13.37
CA PHE A 108 -16.40 21.82 -14.13
C PHE A 108 -17.07 20.52 -13.66
N LEU A 109 -17.21 20.33 -12.35
CA LEU A 109 -17.87 19.15 -11.77
C LEU A 109 -19.37 19.10 -12.10
N GLU A 110 -20.06 20.24 -12.02
CA GLU A 110 -21.46 20.37 -12.44
C GLU A 110 -21.65 19.97 -13.91
N LYS A 111 -20.73 20.41 -14.77
CA LYS A 111 -20.74 20.06 -16.19
C LYS A 111 -20.55 18.57 -16.42
N ILE A 112 -19.62 17.92 -15.72
CA ILE A 112 -19.44 16.46 -15.79
C ILE A 112 -20.70 15.73 -15.33
N TYR A 113 -21.28 16.16 -14.20
CA TYR A 113 -22.47 15.52 -13.65
C TYR A 113 -23.67 15.63 -14.61
N SER A 114 -23.80 16.74 -15.33
CA SER A 114 -24.85 16.92 -16.34
C SER A 114 -24.71 16.04 -17.59
N LEU A 115 -23.55 15.41 -17.80
CA LEU A 115 -23.24 14.55 -18.94
C LEU A 115 -23.36 13.05 -18.63
N LEU A 116 -23.63 12.71 -17.36
CA LEU A 116 -23.84 11.35 -16.85
C LEU A 116 -25.34 11.07 -16.68
#